data_AF-A0A0A7LHN4-F1
#
_entry.id   AF-A0A0A7LHN4-F1
#
_cell.length_a   1.000
_cell.length_b   1.000
_cell.length_c   1.000
_cell.angle_alpha   90.00
_cell.angle_beta   90.00
_cell.angle_gamma   90.00
#
_symmetry.space_group_name_H-M   'P 1'
#
loop_
_entity.id
_entity.type
_entity.pdbx_description
1 polymer ?
#
loop_
_entity_poly.entity_id
_entity_poly.type
_entity_poly.pdbx_seq_one_letter_code
_entity_poly.pdbx_strand_id
1 'polypeptide(L)'
;MDTGLRLTGTENSQVQVLQNRITNVVNGSGIEVQQSGCLIANNFIQAGGVGIAKGISNSGSSNRIVFNSVNITGSDPVNGRAFELTGAVT
;
A
#
# COMPACT_ATOMS: atom_id res chain seq x y z
N MET A 1 13.51 0.34 3.93
CA MET A 1 12.21 -0.23 4.36
C MET A 1 11.90 -1.37 3.43
N ASP A 2 11.23 -2.39 3.95
CA ASP A 2 10.72 -3.50 3.13
C ASP A 2 9.50 -3.04 2.31
N THR A 3 9.31 -3.58 1.12
CA THR A 3 8.15 -3.29 0.28
C THR A 3 7.69 -4.56 -0.43
N GLY A 4 6.46 -4.97 -0.20
CA GLY A 4 5.89 -6.16 -0.84
C GLY A 4 5.72 -5.96 -2.36
N LEU A 5 5.05 -4.87 -2.74
CA LEU A 5 4.91 -4.45 -4.13
C LEU A 5 5.03 -2.93 -4.24
N ARG A 6 5.80 -2.46 -5.22
CA ARG A 6 5.96 -1.03 -5.51
C ARG A 6 5.49 -0.71 -6.92
N LEU A 7 4.57 0.24 -7.04
CA LEU A 7 4.06 0.76 -8.30
C LEU A 7 4.72 2.11 -8.58
N THR A 8 5.63 2.14 -9.56
CA THR A 8 6.32 3.34 -10.04
C THR A 8 6.11 3.50 -11.54
N GLY A 9 5.81 4.71 -12.00
CA GLY A 9 5.63 4.98 -13.42
C GLY A 9 4.97 6.33 -13.68
N THR A 10 4.82 6.67 -14.95
CA THR A 10 4.12 7.88 -15.42
C THR A 10 2.61 7.68 -15.45
N GLU A 11 1.89 8.79 -15.40
CA GLU A 11 0.43 8.87 -15.38
C GLU A 11 -0.19 8.16 -16.61
N ASN A 12 -1.38 7.60 -16.45
CA ASN A 12 -2.18 6.90 -17.49
C ASN A 12 -1.77 5.47 -17.88
N SER A 13 -0.78 4.87 -17.21
CA SER A 13 -0.61 3.42 -17.28
C SER A 13 -1.67 2.75 -16.41
N GLN A 14 -2.66 2.07 -17.01
CA GLN A 14 -3.74 1.36 -16.29
C GLN A 14 -3.20 0.13 -15.56
N VAL A 15 -2.44 0.34 -14.50
CA VAL A 15 -1.90 -0.75 -13.67
C VAL A 15 -2.99 -1.27 -12.75
N GLN A 16 -3.15 -2.59 -12.75
CA GLN A 16 -4.09 -3.30 -11.90
C GLN A 16 -3.34 -4.22 -10.96
N VAL A 17 -3.58 -4.07 -9.66
CA VAL A 17 -3.09 -4.96 -8.60
C VAL A 17 -4.29 -5.62 -7.97
N LEU A 18 -4.59 -6.84 -8.42
CA LEU A 18 -5.82 -7.55 -8.08
C LEU A 18 -5.52 -8.89 -7.41
N GLN A 19 -6.25 -9.21 -6.34
CA GLN A 19 -6.32 -10.57 -5.76
C GLN A 19 -4.98 -11.15 -5.28
N ASN A 20 -4.01 -10.30 -4.96
CA ASN A 20 -2.72 -10.73 -4.44
C ASN A 20 -2.82 -11.05 -2.95
N ARG A 21 -1.96 -11.97 -2.49
CA ARG A 21 -1.68 -12.20 -1.07
C ARG A 21 -0.26 -11.72 -0.77
N ILE A 22 -0.15 -10.59 -0.09
CA ILE A 22 1.12 -9.97 0.29
C ILE A 22 1.31 -10.15 1.80
N THR A 23 2.32 -10.90 2.18
CA THR A 23 2.62 -11.25 3.59
C THR A 23 4.13 -11.15 3.83
N ASN A 24 4.55 -11.30 5.08
CA ASN A 24 5.96 -11.26 5.50
C ASN A 24 6.66 -9.91 5.27
N VAL A 25 5.90 -8.83 5.12
CA VAL A 25 6.46 -7.47 5.08
C VAL A 25 6.79 -7.03 6.52
N VAL A 26 8.05 -6.70 6.78
CA VAL A 26 8.55 -6.31 8.11
C VAL A 26 9.17 -4.92 8.08
N ASN A 27 8.72 -4.01 8.94
CA ASN A 27 9.19 -2.63 9.00
C ASN A 27 9.14 -1.92 7.63
N GLY A 28 7.97 -1.96 6.98
CA GLY A 28 7.76 -1.54 5.61
C GLY A 28 6.30 -1.34 5.18
N SER A 29 6.10 -1.26 3.86
CA SER A 29 4.78 -1.09 3.23
C SER A 29 4.38 -2.33 2.43
N GLY A 30 3.15 -2.81 2.61
CA GLY A 30 2.60 -3.90 1.81
C GLY A 30 2.56 -3.55 0.33
N ILE A 31 1.83 -2.49 -0.01
CA ILE A 31 1.81 -1.89 -1.35
C ILE A 31 2.19 -0.42 -1.25
N GLU A 32 3.19 -0.01 -2.01
CA GLU A 32 3.56 1.39 -2.17
C GLU A 32 3.15 1.86 -3.57
N VAL A 33 2.25 2.84 -3.62
CA VAL A 33 1.61 3.34 -4.85
C VAL A 33 2.08 4.76 -5.12
N GLN A 34 3.12 4.90 -5.95
CA GLN A 34 3.65 6.19 -6.37
C GLN A 34 3.08 6.65 -7.73
N GLN A 35 2.50 5.70 -8.48
CA GLN A 35 1.86 5.94 -9.78
C GLN A 35 0.39 6.36 -9.64
N SER A 36 -0.11 7.16 -10.58
CA SER A 36 -1.52 7.60 -10.67
C SER A 36 -2.38 6.74 -11.59
N GLY A 37 -3.69 6.72 -11.37
CA GLY A 37 -4.67 6.02 -12.23
C GLY A 37 -4.71 4.50 -12.09
N CYS A 38 -4.15 3.95 -11.02
CA CYS A 38 -4.11 2.52 -10.72
C CYS A 38 -5.43 2.00 -10.14
N LEU A 39 -5.71 0.71 -10.33
CA LEU A 39 -6.73 -0.03 -9.59
C LEU A 39 -6.05 -1.03 -8.65
N ILE A 40 -6.18 -0.82 -7.34
CA ILE A 40 -5.67 -1.72 -6.30
C ILE A 40 -6.88 -2.31 -5.59
N ALA A 41 -7.22 -3.56 -5.87
CA ALA A 41 -8.44 -4.15 -5.33
C ALA A 41 -8.34 -5.63 -4.95
N ASN A 42 -9.14 -6.03 -3.95
CA ASN A 42 -9.26 -7.41 -3.50
C ASN A 42 -7.94 -8.07 -3.06
N ASN A 43 -6.94 -7.29 -2.66
CA ASN A 43 -5.68 -7.85 -2.16
C ASN A 43 -5.80 -8.14 -0.66
N PHE A 44 -5.15 -9.22 -0.21
CA PHE A 44 -4.90 -9.50 1.19
C PHE A 44 -3.48 -9.04 1.54
N ILE A 45 -3.34 -8.15 2.51
CA ILE A 45 -2.08 -7.53 2.87
C ILE A 45 -1.84 -7.68 4.37
N GLN A 46 -0.71 -8.25 4.75
CA GLN A 46 -0.23 -8.27 6.13
C GLN A 46 1.16 -7.67 6.24
N ALA A 47 1.30 -6.65 7.08
CA ALA A 47 2.58 -5.99 7.38
C ALA A 47 2.76 -5.87 8.90
N GLY A 48 3.98 -6.08 9.37
CA GLY A 48 4.31 -6.06 10.80
C GLY A 48 5.72 -5.58 11.12
N GLY A 49 6.19 -5.89 12.31
CA GLY A 49 7.50 -5.48 12.82
C GLY A 49 7.43 -4.45 13.95
N VAL A 50 8.60 -4.06 14.44
CA VAL A 50 8.75 -3.12 15.58
C VAL A 50 8.80 -1.65 15.16
N GLY A 51 8.98 -1.40 13.86
CA GLY A 51 8.98 -0.06 13.26
C GLY A 51 7.74 0.19 12.41
N ILE A 52 7.89 1.06 11.41
CA ILE A 52 6.82 1.47 10.50
C ILE A 52 6.22 0.25 9.80
N ALA A 53 4.92 0.01 9.95
CA ALA A 53 4.20 -1.06 9.26
C ALA A 53 2.96 -0.49 8.58
N LYS A 54 3.00 -0.39 7.25
CA LYS A 54 1.93 0.19 6.43
C LYS A 54 1.32 -0.87 5.52
N GLY A 55 0.01 -0.86 5.38
CA GLY A 55 -0.69 -1.77 4.46
C GLY A 55 -0.56 -1.28 3.03
N ILE A 56 -1.22 -0.16 2.74
CA ILE A 56 -1.14 0.54 1.46
C ILE A 56 -0.71 1.98 1.71
N SER A 57 0.39 2.40 1.09
CA SER A 57 0.88 3.79 1.11
C SER A 57 0.70 4.39 -0.28
N ASN A 58 -0.23 5.33 -0.42
CA ASN A 58 -0.56 5.97 -1.69
C ASN A 58 -0.07 7.42 -1.73
N SER A 59 0.82 7.72 -2.67
CA SER A 59 1.19 9.10 -3.02
C SER A 59 0.70 9.53 -4.41
N GLY A 60 0.18 8.58 -5.21
CA GLY A 60 -0.38 8.86 -6.54
C GLY A 60 -1.82 9.40 -6.50
N SER A 61 -2.21 10.06 -7.58
CA SER A 61 -3.54 10.64 -7.79
C SER A 61 -4.48 9.71 -8.57
N SER A 62 -5.79 9.93 -8.47
CA SER A 62 -6.82 9.20 -9.23
C SER A 62 -6.79 7.66 -9.08
N ASN A 63 -6.18 7.16 -8.00
CA ASN A 63 -6.10 5.73 -7.72
C ASN A 63 -7.41 5.23 -7.12
N ARG A 64 -7.90 4.09 -7.61
CA ARG A 64 -9.04 3.37 -7.05
C ARG A 64 -8.54 2.27 -6.15
N ILE A 65 -8.69 2.45 -4.84
CA ILE A 65 -8.22 1.52 -3.82
C ILE A 65 -9.45 0.98 -3.09
N VAL A 66 -9.91 -0.22 -3.48
CA VAL A 66 -11.22 -0.73 -3.06
C VAL A 66 -11.17 -2.20 -2.66
N PHE A 67 -11.94 -2.61 -1.66
CA PHE A 67 -12.11 -4.01 -1.25
C PHE A 67 -10.82 -4.77 -0.86
N ASN A 68 -9.75 -4.08 -0.49
CA ASN A 68 -8.55 -4.72 0.04
C ASN A 68 -8.76 -5.11 1.51
N SER A 69 -8.24 -6.28 1.90
CA SER A 69 -8.14 -6.70 3.29
C SER A 69 -6.73 -6.39 3.79
N VAL A 70 -6.63 -5.56 4.83
CA VAL A 70 -5.35 -5.14 5.40
C VAL A 70 -5.31 -5.50 6.87
N ASN A 71 -4.29 -6.24 7.28
CA ASN A 71 -4.02 -6.58 8.66
C ASN A 71 -2.63 -6.02 9.06
N ILE A 72 -2.60 -5.07 9.99
CA ILE A 72 -1.35 -4.55 10.54
C ILE A 72 -1.07 -5.24 11.87
N THR A 73 0.02 -6.00 11.92
CA THR A 73 0.47 -6.71 13.13
C THR A 73 1.70 -6.05 13.74
N GLY A 74 2.07 -4.84 13.28
CA GLY A 74 3.20 -4.09 13.79
C GLY A 74 2.93 -3.51 15.18
N SER A 75 3.98 -3.32 15.96
CA SER A 75 3.87 -2.85 17.35
C SER A 75 4.10 -1.35 17.54
N ASP A 76 4.40 -0.60 16.47
CA ASP A 76 4.49 0.86 16.51
C ASP A 76 3.09 1.48 16.34
N PRO A 77 2.47 2.01 17.40
CA PRO A 77 1.11 2.54 17.33
C PRO A 77 1.04 3.91 16.62
N VAL A 78 2.17 4.60 16.44
CA VAL A 78 2.23 5.93 15.83
C VAL A 78 2.29 5.81 14.31
N ASN A 79 3.12 4.87 13.82
CA ASN A 79 3.40 4.71 12.40
C ASN A 79 2.70 3.51 11.76
N GLY A 80 2.12 2.60 12.55
CA GLY A 80 1.32 1.48 12.08
C GLY A 80 0.01 1.95 11.44
N ARG A 81 -0.16 1.77 10.13
CA ARG A 81 -1.36 2.25 9.41
C ARG A 81 -1.83 1.25 8.38
N ALA A 82 -3.12 0.91 8.39
CA ALA A 82 -3.70 0.09 7.33
C ALA A 82 -3.63 0.81 5.97
N PHE A 83 -3.88 2.12 5.97
CA PHE A 83 -3.83 2.96 4.80
C PHE A 83 -3.17 4.31 5.14
N GLU A 84 -2.32 4.78 4.24
CA GLU A 84 -1.74 6.11 4.27
C GLU A 84 -1.91 6.79 2.91
N LEU A 85 -2.37 8.04 2.93
CA LEU A 85 -2.41 8.92 1.76
C LEU A 85 -1.45 10.08 2.02
N THR A 86 -0.41 10.20 1.22
CA THR A 86 0.61 11.25 1.33
C THR A 86 0.68 12.17 0.11
N GLY A 87 -0.03 11.82 -0.97
CA GLY A 87 -0.13 12.64 -2.18
C GLY A 87 -0.96 13.90 -1.98
N ALA A 88 -0.68 14.94 -2.78
CA ALA A 88 -1.46 16.17 -2.76
C ALA A 88 -2.89 15.94 -3.27
N VAL A 89 -3.86 16.58 -2.63
CA VAL A 89 -5.21 16.76 -3.18
C VAL A 89 -5.08 17.89 -4.20
N THR A 90 -5.10 17.57 -5.49
CA THR A 90 -5.30 18.55 -6.56
C THR A 90 -6.77 18.85 -6.73
#